data_AF-A0AAX3W456-F1
#
_entry.id   AF-A0AAX3W456-F1
#
_cell.length_a   1.000
_cell.length_b   1.000
_cell.length_c   1.000
_cell.angle_alpha   90.00
_cell.angle_beta   90.00
_cell.angle_gamma   90.00
#
_symmetry.space_group_name_H-M   'P 1'
#
loop_
_entity.id
_entity.type
_entity.pdbx_description
1 polymer ?
#
loop_
_entity_poly.entity_id
_entity_poly.type
_entity_poly.pdbx_seq_one_letter_code
_entity_poly.pdbx_strand_id
1 'polypeptide(L)'
;MASYLFFHPERKCCKHGCINIYYDDFNGNQDPYIWNENFLHSFCKITDYSYNKRTDQDVIFWISIIEDEKVNRYRYICDLVFKVKKCCFWYKSIEEQSNAIANNQFLRITDDIVEGKKNAFRDHYSWVEKGDHVWKANYKRRRITLKADENLSFQPQDACGNLTDITELLKEVVNFDVTRLPDKKGTSYKAFELTDEQSQKLYCEINRKAKIKLKGKKLECIREKLNCKNS
;
A
#
# COMPACT_ATOMS: atom_id res chain seq x y z
N MET A 1 1.28 14.28 12.93
CA MET A 1 1.08 13.39 11.76
C MET A 1 0.86 11.97 12.31
N ALA A 2 0.41 11.01 11.52
CA ALA A 2 0.37 9.60 11.89
C ALA A 2 0.93 8.76 10.76
N SER A 3 2.18 8.38 10.91
CA SER A 3 2.89 7.53 9.97
C SER A 3 2.92 6.09 10.48
N TYR A 4 3.04 5.13 9.58
CA TYR A 4 2.88 3.73 9.95
C TYR A 4 3.86 2.82 9.23
N LEU A 5 4.29 1.74 9.91
CA LEU A 5 4.81 0.54 9.25
C LEU A 5 3.66 -0.43 9.05
N PHE A 6 3.37 -0.76 7.79
CA PHE A 6 2.38 -1.76 7.41
C PHE A 6 3.10 -3.00 6.92
N PHE A 7 3.01 -4.07 7.70
CA PHE A 7 3.68 -5.33 7.40
C PHE A 7 2.79 -6.26 6.58
N HIS A 8 3.39 -6.90 5.59
CA HIS A 8 2.70 -7.85 4.72
C HIS A 8 3.69 -8.94 4.24
N PRO A 9 3.21 -10.03 3.62
CA PRO A 9 4.06 -11.11 3.10
C PRO A 9 5.02 -10.66 2.00
N GLU A 10 5.82 -11.57 1.44
CA GLU A 10 6.70 -11.24 0.32
C GLU A 10 5.90 -10.89 -0.96
N ARG A 11 6.33 -9.84 -1.67
CA ARG A 11 5.75 -9.43 -2.96
C ARG A 11 6.16 -10.38 -4.08
N LYS A 12 5.30 -10.52 -5.11
CA LYS A 12 5.74 -11.06 -6.40
C LYS A 12 6.63 -10.04 -7.10
N CYS A 13 7.54 -10.53 -7.95
CA CYS A 13 8.40 -9.70 -8.78
C CYS A 13 8.22 -10.08 -10.25
N CYS A 14 8.14 -9.08 -11.14
CA CYS A 14 8.25 -9.28 -12.58
C CYS A 14 9.31 -8.34 -13.17
N LYS A 15 9.85 -8.74 -14.33
CA LYS A 15 10.85 -7.96 -15.04
C LYS A 15 10.24 -7.34 -16.30
N HIS A 16 10.43 -6.03 -16.46
CA HIS A 16 10.06 -5.31 -17.67
C HIS A 16 11.29 -4.56 -18.23
N GLY A 17 11.92 -5.13 -19.25
CA GLY A 17 13.23 -4.66 -19.72
C GLY A 17 14.30 -4.86 -18.65
N CYS A 18 14.95 -3.77 -18.22
CA CYS A 18 15.95 -3.78 -17.15
C CYS A 18 15.37 -3.46 -15.75
N ILE A 19 14.05 -3.33 -15.63
CA ILE A 19 13.38 -2.91 -14.39
C ILE A 19 12.72 -4.11 -13.73
N ASN A 20 12.99 -4.30 -12.44
CA ASN A 20 12.24 -5.22 -11.59
C ASN A 20 11.08 -4.45 -10.95
N ILE A 21 9.90 -5.04 -10.91
CA ILE A 21 8.70 -4.43 -10.36
C ILE A 21 8.09 -5.40 -9.36
N TYR A 22 7.89 -4.92 -8.13
CA TYR A 22 7.36 -5.73 -7.02
C TYR A 22 5.93 -5.35 -6.70
N TYR A 23 5.02 -6.32 -6.71
CA TYR A 23 3.58 -6.11 -6.64
C TYR A 23 2.88 -7.31 -5.99
N ASP A 24 1.60 -7.14 -5.63
CA ASP A 24 0.75 -8.26 -5.19
C ASP A 24 0.35 -9.16 -6.34
N ASP A 25 -0.07 -10.40 -6.04
CA ASP A 25 -0.64 -11.27 -7.07
C ASP A 25 -1.79 -10.58 -7.84
N PHE A 26 -1.92 -10.85 -9.14
CA PHE A 26 -3.08 -10.40 -9.93
C PHE A 26 -4.35 -11.22 -9.63
N ASN A 27 -4.22 -12.35 -8.93
CA ASN A 27 -5.34 -13.23 -8.55
C ASN A 27 -6.09 -12.79 -7.28
N GLY A 28 -5.93 -11.55 -6.84
CA GLY A 28 -6.59 -11.00 -5.65
C GLY A 28 -6.60 -9.47 -5.68
N ASN A 29 -7.14 -8.86 -4.62
CA ASN A 29 -6.94 -7.43 -4.43
C ASN A 29 -5.44 -7.13 -4.30
N GLN A 30 -5.01 -6.03 -4.91
CA GLN A 30 -3.66 -5.52 -4.74
C GLN A 30 -3.71 -4.34 -3.79
N ASP A 31 -3.03 -4.45 -2.65
CA ASP A 31 -3.05 -3.42 -1.62
C ASP A 31 -1.71 -3.36 -0.86
N PRO A 32 -0.89 -2.31 -1.10
CA PRO A 32 -1.15 -1.14 -1.92
C PRO A 32 -1.14 -1.48 -3.42
N TYR A 33 -2.02 -0.82 -4.17
CA TYR A 33 -2.06 -0.92 -5.62
C TYR A 33 -1.01 0.00 -6.24
N ILE A 34 0.03 -0.59 -6.84
CA ILE A 34 1.17 0.18 -7.37
C ILE A 34 0.98 0.69 -8.80
N TRP A 35 0.00 0.17 -9.53
CA TRP A 35 -0.15 0.42 -10.98
C TRP A 35 -0.99 1.64 -11.31
N ASN A 36 -0.98 2.63 -10.42
CA ASN A 36 -1.67 3.90 -10.56
C ASN A 36 -0.69 5.04 -10.31
N GLU A 37 -0.83 6.16 -11.02
CA GLU A 37 0.02 7.35 -10.82
C GLU A 37 0.18 7.73 -9.35
N ASN A 38 -0.92 7.68 -8.59
CA ASN A 38 -0.93 8.06 -7.20
C ASN A 38 -0.66 6.92 -6.23
N PHE A 39 -0.54 5.66 -6.64
CA PHE A 39 -0.65 4.49 -5.75
C PHE A 39 -1.93 4.50 -4.88
N LEU A 40 -2.57 3.35 -4.69
CA LEU A 40 -3.83 3.30 -3.94
C LEU A 40 -3.69 2.41 -2.72
N HIS A 41 -4.36 2.78 -1.63
CA HIS A 41 -4.54 1.91 -0.47
C HIS A 41 -5.99 1.94 0.04
N SER A 42 -6.69 0.80 0.01
CA SER A 42 -8.14 0.74 0.35
C SER A 42 -8.59 -0.43 1.22
N PHE A 43 -7.77 -1.48 1.39
CA PHE A 43 -8.19 -2.77 1.92
C PHE A 43 -7.33 -3.20 3.11
N CYS A 44 -6.38 -4.10 2.91
CA CYS A 44 -5.46 -4.64 3.90
C CYS A 44 -4.87 -3.53 4.77
N LYS A 45 -5.17 -3.52 6.08
CA LYS A 45 -4.68 -2.52 7.06
C LYS A 45 -5.33 -1.15 7.03
N ILE A 46 -6.27 -0.87 6.12
CA ILE A 46 -6.91 0.46 6.06
C ILE A 46 -7.67 0.81 7.34
N THR A 47 -8.13 -0.20 8.09
CA THR A 47 -8.83 -0.03 9.36
C THR A 47 -7.89 0.33 10.52
N ASP A 48 -6.59 0.07 10.38
CA ASP A 48 -5.56 0.43 11.36
C ASP A 48 -5.12 1.88 11.18
N TYR A 49 -5.25 2.45 9.97
CA TYR A 49 -4.97 3.85 9.69
C TYR A 49 -5.94 4.79 10.45
N SER A 50 -5.47 5.90 11.02
CA SER A 50 -6.35 6.86 11.71
C SER A 50 -6.58 8.12 10.87
N TYR A 51 -7.59 8.11 10.00
CA TYR A 51 -7.89 9.24 9.09
C TYR A 51 -8.44 10.50 9.79
N ASN A 52 -8.67 10.45 11.11
CA ASN A 52 -9.12 11.63 11.89
C ASN A 52 -7.98 12.62 12.17
N LYS A 53 -6.74 12.26 11.81
CA LYS A 53 -5.56 13.12 11.91
C LYS A 53 -5.29 13.83 10.59
N ARG A 54 -4.34 14.76 10.57
CA ARG A 54 -3.96 15.54 9.37
C ARG A 54 -3.29 14.64 8.33
N THR A 55 -4.09 14.07 7.43
CA THR A 55 -3.70 12.95 6.55
C THR A 55 -2.66 13.28 5.46
N ASP A 56 -2.59 14.54 5.01
CA ASP A 56 -1.68 15.00 3.94
C ASP A 56 -0.19 15.01 4.34
N GLN A 57 0.08 14.78 5.62
CA GLN A 57 1.43 14.69 6.14
C GLN A 57 1.86 13.23 6.36
N ASP A 58 0.96 12.27 6.34
CA ASP A 58 1.25 10.91 6.75
C ASP A 58 2.14 10.17 5.74
N VAL A 59 3.04 9.32 6.26
CA VAL A 59 3.82 8.38 5.46
C VAL A 59 3.53 6.97 5.92
N ILE A 60 3.15 6.10 4.98
CA ILE A 60 2.98 4.68 5.22
C ILE A 60 4.15 3.97 4.56
N PHE A 61 4.90 3.20 5.33
CA PHE A 61 5.96 2.34 4.83
C PHE A 61 5.41 0.92 4.74
N TRP A 62 5.26 0.40 3.53
CA TRP A 62 4.90 -0.99 3.31
C TRP A 62 6.15 -1.85 3.37
N ILE A 63 6.11 -2.84 4.26
CA ILE A 63 7.27 -3.66 4.62
C ILE A 63 6.94 -5.14 4.42
N SER A 64 7.65 -5.79 3.51
CA SER A 64 7.68 -7.24 3.36
C SER A 64 8.60 -7.83 4.41
N ILE A 65 8.15 -8.90 5.04
CA ILE A 65 8.97 -9.70 5.96
C ILE A 65 9.41 -10.96 5.23
N ILE A 66 10.72 -11.14 5.12
CA ILE A 66 11.34 -12.32 4.53
C ILE A 66 12.05 -13.09 5.64
N GLU A 67 11.75 -14.37 5.77
CA GLU A 67 12.46 -15.27 6.68
C GLU A 67 13.72 -15.80 6.00
N ASP A 68 14.87 -15.58 6.62
CA ASP A 68 16.13 -16.21 6.22
C ASP A 68 16.33 -17.50 7.02
N GLU A 69 15.92 -18.61 6.42
CA GLU A 69 15.96 -19.95 7.02
C GLU A 69 17.39 -20.35 7.44
N LYS A 70 18.43 -19.84 6.78
CA LYS A 70 19.82 -20.25 7.05
C LYS A 70 20.35 -19.68 8.36
N VAL A 71 19.90 -18.49 8.73
CA VAL A 71 20.35 -17.79 9.95
C VAL A 71 19.25 -17.61 10.97
N ASN A 72 18.05 -18.14 10.71
CA ASN A 72 16.86 -18.04 11.55
C ASN A 72 16.58 -16.58 11.96
N ARG A 73 16.55 -15.68 10.97
CA ARG A 73 16.32 -14.24 11.16
C ARG A 73 15.33 -13.70 10.14
N TYR A 74 14.65 -12.64 10.53
CA TYR A 74 13.75 -11.90 9.64
C TYR A 74 14.48 -10.72 9.01
N ARG A 75 14.23 -10.52 7.72
CA ARG A 75 14.61 -9.32 6.97
C ARG A 75 13.37 -8.51 6.69
N TYR A 76 13.49 -7.20 6.86
CA TYR A 76 12.43 -6.23 6.66
C TYR A 76 12.75 -5.40 5.43
N ILE A 77 11.99 -5.63 4.37
CA ILE A 77 12.24 -5.07 3.05
C ILE A 77 11.18 -4.00 2.77
N CYS A 78 11.61 -2.79 2.40
CA CYS A 78 10.67 -1.72 2.08
C CYS A 78 10.17 -1.86 0.65
N ASP A 79 8.89 -2.19 0.47
CA ASP A 79 8.26 -2.34 -0.84
C ASP A 79 7.79 -1.02 -1.41
N LEU A 80 7.26 -0.17 -0.54
CA LEU A 80 6.65 1.08 -0.96
C LEU A 80 6.73 2.11 0.16
N VAL A 81 7.28 3.28 -0.19
CA VAL A 81 7.12 4.51 0.58
C VAL A 81 5.90 5.23 0.03
N PHE A 82 4.83 5.30 0.82
CA PHE A 82 3.54 5.87 0.45
C PHE A 82 3.33 7.17 1.23
N LYS A 83 3.65 8.31 0.62
CA LYS A 83 3.32 9.63 1.19
C LYS A 83 1.85 9.92 0.90
N VAL A 84 1.00 10.01 1.90
CA VAL A 84 -0.43 10.26 1.69
C VAL A 84 -0.64 11.69 1.18
N LYS A 85 -1.37 11.84 0.07
CA LYS A 85 -1.78 13.14 -0.49
C LYS A 85 -3.26 13.40 -0.31
N LYS A 86 -4.09 12.36 -0.48
CA LYS A 86 -5.55 12.46 -0.33
C LYS A 86 -6.11 11.26 0.39
N CYS A 87 -7.10 11.50 1.24
CA CYS A 87 -7.99 10.50 1.79
C CYS A 87 -9.37 10.68 1.13
N CYS A 88 -9.76 9.74 0.27
CA CYS A 88 -11.01 9.79 -0.48
C CYS A 88 -12.02 8.83 0.12
N PHE A 89 -13.22 9.29 0.44
CA PHE A 89 -14.29 8.43 0.92
C PHE A 89 -15.06 7.82 -0.25
N TRP A 90 -15.44 6.54 -0.13
CA TRP A 90 -16.21 5.85 -1.17
C TRP A 90 -17.65 6.35 -1.25
N TYR A 91 -18.23 6.73 -0.12
CA TYR A 91 -19.60 7.22 0.03
C TYR A 91 -19.59 8.55 0.78
N LYS A 92 -20.58 9.42 0.58
CA LYS A 92 -20.61 10.77 1.18
C LYS A 92 -20.89 10.74 2.68
N SER A 93 -21.61 9.73 3.17
CA SER A 93 -21.92 9.55 4.59
C SER A 93 -21.86 8.08 5.04
N ILE A 94 -21.90 7.86 6.37
CA ILE A 94 -22.01 6.50 6.95
C ILE A 94 -23.37 5.87 6.59
N GLU A 95 -24.43 6.68 6.56
CA GLU A 95 -25.78 6.21 6.19
C GLU A 95 -25.81 5.74 4.74
N GLU A 96 -25.28 6.54 3.80
CA GLU A 96 -25.20 6.17 2.39
C GLU A 96 -24.38 4.88 2.21
N GLN A 97 -23.24 4.77 2.89
CA GLN A 97 -22.45 3.54 2.88
C GLN A 97 -23.25 2.33 3.39
N SER A 98 -23.97 2.49 4.51
CA SER A 98 -24.73 1.42 5.13
C SER A 98 -25.83 0.92 4.19
N ASN A 99 -26.55 1.86 3.55
CA ASN A 99 -27.57 1.56 2.55
C ASN A 99 -26.97 0.92 1.30
N ALA A 100 -25.85 1.44 0.79
CA ALA A 100 -25.19 0.89 -0.38
C ALA A 100 -24.75 -0.57 -0.14
N ILE A 101 -24.08 -0.84 0.99
CA ILE A 101 -23.67 -2.20 1.38
C ILE A 101 -24.89 -3.12 1.53
N ALA A 102 -25.95 -2.67 2.22
CA ALA A 102 -27.15 -3.49 2.44
C ALA A 102 -27.87 -3.86 1.13
N ASN A 103 -27.75 -3.03 0.10
CA ASN A 103 -28.36 -3.23 -1.21
C ASN A 103 -27.36 -3.72 -2.28
N ASN A 104 -26.15 -4.17 -1.89
CA ASN A 104 -25.09 -4.59 -2.81
C ASN A 104 -24.77 -3.57 -3.92
N GLN A 105 -24.83 -2.28 -3.59
CA GLN A 105 -24.45 -1.19 -4.47
C GLN A 105 -22.96 -0.90 -4.28
N PHE A 106 -22.14 -1.35 -5.23
CA PHE A 106 -20.69 -1.16 -5.21
C PHE A 106 -20.27 0.02 -6.09
N LEU A 107 -18.99 0.42 -5.96
CA LEU A 107 -18.41 1.47 -6.79
C LEU A 107 -18.51 1.10 -8.28
N ARG A 108 -18.66 2.13 -9.11
CA ARG A 108 -18.63 2.07 -10.56
C ARG A 108 -17.36 2.75 -11.06
N ILE A 109 -16.95 2.40 -12.28
CA ILE A 109 -15.79 3.04 -12.93
C ILE A 109 -15.95 4.57 -13.08
N THR A 110 -17.18 5.04 -13.13
CA THR A 110 -17.54 6.46 -13.25
C THR A 110 -17.53 7.21 -11.92
N ASP A 111 -17.41 6.52 -10.78
CA ASP A 111 -17.39 7.20 -9.49
C ASP A 111 -16.09 8.02 -9.34
N ASP A 112 -16.21 9.21 -8.76
CA ASP A 112 -15.13 10.20 -8.65
C ASP A 112 -13.85 9.64 -8.03
N ILE A 113 -13.97 8.68 -7.11
CA ILE A 113 -12.82 8.05 -6.47
C ILE A 113 -11.99 7.18 -7.43
N VAL A 114 -12.63 6.60 -8.44
CA VAL A 114 -12.02 5.70 -9.44
C VAL A 114 -11.41 6.48 -10.61
N GLU A 115 -11.89 7.69 -10.87
CA GLU A 115 -11.35 8.61 -11.90
C GLU A 115 -11.32 7.99 -13.31
N GLY A 116 -12.28 7.09 -13.62
CA GLY A 116 -12.33 6.42 -14.92
C GLY A 116 -11.18 5.43 -15.19
N LYS A 117 -10.31 5.16 -14.22
CA LYS A 117 -9.11 4.34 -14.38
C LYS A 117 -9.46 2.85 -14.46
N LYS A 118 -9.64 2.33 -15.67
CA LYS A 118 -10.02 0.93 -15.97
C LYS A 118 -9.19 -0.11 -15.21
N ASN A 119 -7.86 0.04 -15.20
CA ASN A 119 -6.96 -0.90 -14.52
C ASN A 119 -7.16 -0.88 -13.00
N ALA A 120 -7.25 0.30 -12.39
CA ALA A 120 -7.50 0.43 -10.96
C ALA A 120 -8.88 -0.12 -10.58
N PHE A 121 -9.90 0.11 -11.40
CA PHE A 121 -11.23 -0.47 -11.17
C PHE A 121 -11.17 -2.00 -11.16
N ARG A 122 -10.59 -2.61 -12.20
CA ARG A 122 -10.50 -4.07 -12.36
C ARG A 122 -9.63 -4.72 -11.28
N ASP A 123 -8.45 -4.17 -11.04
CA ASP A 123 -7.40 -4.81 -10.24
C ASP A 123 -7.50 -4.46 -8.74
N HIS A 124 -8.24 -3.41 -8.38
CA HIS A 124 -8.34 -2.91 -7.01
C HIS A 124 -9.80 -2.69 -6.56
N TYR A 125 -10.53 -1.71 -7.10
CA TYR A 125 -11.84 -1.33 -6.55
C TYR A 125 -12.93 -2.42 -6.64
N SER A 126 -12.98 -3.17 -7.75
CA SER A 126 -14.05 -4.16 -8.01
C SER A 126 -13.99 -5.41 -7.12
N TRP A 127 -12.92 -5.60 -6.35
CA TRP A 127 -12.77 -6.80 -5.51
C TRP A 127 -13.81 -6.91 -4.39
N VAL A 128 -14.39 -5.79 -3.95
CA VAL A 128 -15.48 -5.80 -2.97
C VAL A 128 -16.72 -6.50 -3.52
N GLU A 129 -17.03 -6.30 -4.80
CA GLU A 129 -18.15 -6.99 -5.46
C GLU A 129 -17.91 -8.50 -5.56
N LYS A 130 -16.64 -8.93 -5.61
CA LYS A 130 -16.22 -10.33 -5.67
C LYS A 130 -16.17 -11.02 -4.29
N GLY A 131 -16.65 -10.35 -3.24
CA GLY A 131 -16.68 -10.89 -1.87
C GLY A 131 -15.43 -10.59 -1.06
N ASP A 132 -14.44 -9.89 -1.61
CA ASP A 132 -13.20 -9.59 -0.92
C ASP A 132 -13.31 -8.32 -0.05
N HIS A 133 -12.79 -8.37 1.18
CA HIS A 133 -12.82 -7.25 2.13
C HIS A 133 -14.22 -6.61 2.33
N VAL A 134 -15.33 -7.32 2.10
CA VAL A 134 -16.69 -6.78 2.25
C VAL A 134 -16.94 -6.37 3.70
N TRP A 135 -17.47 -5.17 3.89
CA TRP A 135 -17.87 -4.70 5.22
C TRP A 135 -19.33 -5.02 5.50
N LYS A 136 -19.67 -5.17 6.77
CA LYS A 136 -21.07 -5.29 7.20
C LYS A 136 -21.74 -3.92 7.10
N ALA A 137 -23.04 -3.90 6.78
CA ALA A 137 -23.80 -2.65 6.67
C ALA A 137 -23.78 -1.81 7.96
N ASN A 138 -23.68 -2.46 9.13
CA ASN A 138 -23.60 -1.77 10.42
C ASN A 138 -22.18 -1.30 10.82
N TYR A 139 -21.19 -1.45 9.93
CA TYR A 139 -19.81 -1.07 10.21
C TYR A 139 -19.68 0.46 10.36
N LYS A 140 -19.16 0.91 11.50
CA LYS A 140 -19.24 2.31 11.94
C LYS A 140 -18.16 3.23 11.39
N ARG A 141 -17.22 2.69 10.62
CA ARG A 141 -16.16 3.46 9.97
C ARG A 141 -16.51 3.67 8.50
N ARG A 142 -16.15 4.83 7.93
CA ARG A 142 -16.31 5.08 6.49
C ARG A 142 -15.20 4.40 5.70
N ARG A 143 -15.56 3.85 4.55
CA ARG A 143 -14.62 3.23 3.62
C ARG A 143 -13.91 4.32 2.85
N ILE A 144 -12.59 4.16 2.77
CA ILE A 144 -11.70 5.13 2.18
C ILE A 144 -10.74 4.47 1.21
N THR A 145 -10.21 5.28 0.30
CA THR A 145 -8.98 5.01 -0.42
C THR A 145 -8.01 6.14 -0.13
N LEU A 146 -6.81 5.79 0.32
CA LEU A 146 -5.70 6.73 0.33
C LEU A 146 -5.10 6.77 -1.07
N LYS A 147 -4.80 7.98 -1.53
CA LYS A 147 -4.02 8.24 -2.75
C LYS A 147 -2.71 8.89 -2.34
N ALA A 148 -1.60 8.31 -2.78
CA ALA A 148 -0.28 8.82 -2.46
C ALA A 148 0.09 10.03 -3.32
N ASP A 149 1.07 10.79 -2.85
CA ASP A 149 1.72 11.84 -3.61
C ASP A 149 2.60 11.20 -4.68
N GLU A 150 2.33 11.52 -5.95
CA GLU A 150 3.00 10.93 -7.10
C GLU A 150 4.51 11.25 -7.17
N ASN A 151 4.94 12.35 -6.54
CA ASN A 151 6.32 12.82 -6.55
C ASN A 151 7.10 12.33 -5.34
N LEU A 152 6.45 12.22 -4.19
CA LEU A 152 7.09 11.85 -2.92
C LEU A 152 7.01 10.35 -2.63
N SER A 153 6.08 9.63 -3.26
CA SER A 153 5.94 8.18 -3.07
C SER A 153 6.77 7.41 -4.08
N PHE A 154 7.29 6.24 -3.70
CA PHE A 154 8.10 5.41 -4.58
C PHE A 154 8.30 4.00 -4.02
N GLN A 155 8.55 3.05 -4.91
CA GLN A 155 9.14 1.76 -4.57
C GLN A 155 10.68 1.88 -4.54
N PRO A 156 11.32 1.75 -3.38
CA PRO A 156 12.75 1.97 -3.21
C PRO A 156 13.56 0.74 -3.57
N GLN A 157 14.54 0.89 -4.45
CA GLN A 157 15.39 -0.21 -4.92
C GLN A 157 16.89 0.12 -4.87
N ASP A 158 17.71 -0.92 -4.72
CA ASP A 158 19.16 -0.87 -4.86
C ASP A 158 19.60 -0.72 -6.33
N ALA A 159 20.91 -0.69 -6.57
CA ALA A 159 21.45 -0.56 -7.93
C ALA A 159 21.20 -1.79 -8.82
N CYS A 160 20.91 -2.94 -8.22
CA CYS A 160 20.58 -4.20 -8.90
C CYS A 160 19.07 -4.34 -9.15
N GLY A 161 18.26 -3.38 -8.71
CA GLY A 161 16.81 -3.41 -8.83
C GLY A 161 16.12 -4.28 -7.78
N ASN A 162 16.80 -4.67 -6.70
CA ASN A 162 16.15 -5.33 -5.57
C ASN A 162 15.53 -4.30 -4.64
N LEU A 163 14.44 -4.64 -3.96
CA LEU A 163 13.88 -3.77 -2.92
C LEU A 163 14.88 -3.49 -1.80
N THR A 164 14.77 -2.30 -1.22
CA THR A 164 15.72 -1.84 -0.19
C THR A 164 15.49 -2.58 1.13
N ASP A 165 16.53 -3.26 1.63
CA ASP A 165 16.54 -3.80 2.99
C ASP A 165 16.66 -2.67 4.01
N ILE A 166 15.69 -2.60 4.93
CA ILE A 166 15.62 -1.57 5.97
C ILE A 166 15.74 -2.16 7.37
N THR A 167 16.13 -3.42 7.52
CA THR A 167 16.19 -4.13 8.82
C THR A 167 16.98 -3.34 9.86
N GLU A 168 18.19 -2.90 9.52
CA GLU A 168 19.00 -2.09 10.45
C GLU A 168 18.43 -0.68 10.67
N LEU A 169 17.78 -0.08 9.67
CA LEU A 169 17.11 1.21 9.85
C LEU A 169 15.95 1.12 10.83
N LEU A 170 15.19 0.02 10.82
CA LEU A 170 14.11 -0.19 11.78
C LEU A 170 14.63 -0.29 13.22
N LYS A 171 15.80 -0.90 13.44
CA LYS A 171 16.44 -0.90 14.76
C LYS A 171 16.91 0.50 15.15
N GLU A 172 17.69 1.16 14.28
CA GLU A 172 18.39 2.41 14.61
C GLU A 172 17.46 3.63 14.67
N VAL A 173 16.46 3.70 13.80
CA VAL A 173 15.57 4.85 13.65
C VAL A 173 14.28 4.66 14.43
N VAL A 174 13.69 3.46 14.36
CA VAL A 174 12.36 3.20 14.92
C VAL A 174 12.44 2.51 16.29
N ASN A 175 13.61 1.97 16.67
CA ASN A 175 13.76 1.10 17.83
C ASN A 175 12.79 -0.11 17.79
N PHE A 176 12.58 -0.66 16.59
CA PHE A 176 11.72 -1.81 16.36
C PHE A 176 12.52 -3.11 16.58
N ASP A 177 11.95 -4.06 17.33
CA ASP A 177 12.55 -5.38 17.54
C ASP A 177 12.38 -6.27 16.29
N VAL A 178 13.36 -6.21 15.40
CA VAL A 178 13.37 -7.02 14.18
C VAL A 178 13.64 -8.52 14.42
N THR A 179 13.99 -8.92 15.64
CA THR A 179 14.24 -10.34 15.94
C THR A 179 12.95 -11.15 16.06
N ARG A 180 11.81 -10.45 16.19
CA ARG A 180 10.49 -11.04 16.33
C ARG A 180 9.59 -10.58 15.20
N LEU A 181 8.60 -11.40 14.87
CA LEU A 181 7.53 -10.97 13.98
C LEU A 181 6.65 -9.93 14.68
N PRO A 182 6.07 -8.97 13.93
CA PRO A 182 5.06 -8.08 14.48
C PRO A 182 3.86 -8.86 15.03
N ASP A 183 3.18 -8.27 16.01
CA ASP A 183 1.95 -8.82 16.56
C ASP A 183 0.93 -9.10 15.45
N LYS A 184 0.18 -10.20 15.56
CA LYS A 184 -0.90 -10.52 14.63
C LYS A 184 -2.27 -10.18 15.23
N LYS A 185 -3.19 -9.71 14.38
CA LYS A 185 -4.62 -9.63 14.63
C LYS A 185 -5.35 -10.45 13.57
N GLY A 186 -5.82 -11.63 13.95
CA GLY A 186 -6.28 -12.65 13.00
C GLY A 186 -5.13 -13.11 12.11
N THR A 187 -5.33 -13.13 10.80
CA THR A 187 -4.34 -13.55 9.80
C THR A 187 -3.33 -12.46 9.42
N SER A 188 -3.41 -11.27 10.02
CA SER A 188 -2.72 -10.08 9.51
C SER A 188 -1.87 -9.38 10.58
N TYR A 189 -0.72 -8.82 10.22
CA TYR A 189 0.21 -8.13 11.15
C TYR A 189 -0.27 -6.74 11.58
N LYS A 190 -0.40 -6.47 12.87
CA LYS A 190 -0.82 -5.16 13.37
C LYS A 190 0.11 -4.05 12.84
N ALA A 191 -0.47 -2.94 12.40
CA ALA A 191 0.31 -1.76 12.04
C ALA A 191 1.10 -1.22 13.25
N PHE A 192 2.30 -0.71 12.99
CA PHE A 192 3.12 -0.01 13.97
C PHE A 192 3.08 1.49 13.69
N GLU A 193 2.56 2.28 14.62
CA GLU A 193 2.51 3.74 14.49
C GLU A 193 3.88 4.34 14.81
N LEU A 194 4.33 5.27 13.98
CA LEU A 194 5.59 5.98 14.11
C LEU A 194 5.38 7.37 14.69
N THR A 195 6.34 7.85 15.46
CA THR A 195 6.42 9.27 15.78
C THR A 195 6.77 10.09 14.54
N ASP A 196 6.52 11.40 14.61
CA ASP A 196 6.80 12.30 13.49
C ASP A 196 8.30 12.32 13.14
N GLU A 197 9.17 12.31 14.15
CA GLU A 197 10.63 12.23 13.99
C GLU A 197 11.07 10.90 13.36
N GLN A 198 10.56 9.76 13.85
CA GLN A 198 10.88 8.44 13.31
C GLN A 198 10.50 8.34 11.83
N SER A 199 9.30 8.80 11.48
CA SER A 199 8.80 8.80 10.10
C SER A 199 9.67 9.66 9.18
N GLN A 200 9.99 10.88 9.58
CA GLN A 200 10.80 11.79 8.78
C GLN A 200 12.21 11.24 8.58
N LYS A 201 12.86 10.75 9.64
CA LYS A 201 14.21 10.18 9.57
C LYS A 201 14.23 8.92 8.71
N LEU A 202 13.24 8.03 8.87
CA LEU A 202 13.15 6.80 8.07
C LEU A 202 12.92 7.11 6.59
N TYR A 203 12.02 8.06 6.27
CA TYR A 203 11.79 8.53 4.91
C TYR A 203 13.08 9.05 4.27
N CYS A 204 13.80 9.94 4.98
CA CYS A 204 15.05 10.52 4.49
C CYS A 204 16.11 9.44 4.22
N GLU A 205 16.30 8.49 5.15
CA GLU A 205 17.28 7.42 4.99
C GLU A 205 16.94 6.46 3.85
N ILE A 206 15.67 6.05 3.72
CA ILE A 206 15.24 5.20 2.59
C ILE A 206 15.42 5.94 1.27
N ASN A 207 15.00 7.21 1.21
CA ASN A 207 15.15 8.05 0.03
C ASN A 207 16.63 8.26 -0.36
N ARG A 208 17.54 8.33 0.62
CA ARG A 208 18.98 8.47 0.39
C ARG A 208 19.62 7.16 -0.06
N LYS A 209 19.22 6.02 0.52
CA LYS A 209 19.77 4.69 0.21
C LYS A 209 19.28 4.16 -1.14
N ALA A 210 18.02 4.43 -1.50
CA ALA A 210 17.43 3.97 -2.76
C ALA A 210 18.15 4.56 -3.97
N LYS A 211 18.75 3.68 -4.79
CA LYS A 211 19.41 4.04 -6.05
C LYS A 211 18.42 4.16 -7.19
N ILE A 212 17.36 3.35 -7.14
CA ILE A 212 16.24 3.41 -8.07
C ILE A 212 14.97 3.70 -7.26
N LYS A 213 14.13 4.60 -7.79
CA LYS A 213 12.86 5.01 -7.17
C LYS A 213 11.76 4.88 -8.21
N LEU A 214 11.06 3.76 -8.22
CA LEU A 214 9.97 3.56 -9.18
C LEU A 214 8.73 4.33 -8.72
N LYS A 215 8.24 5.20 -9.61
CA LYS A 215 7.09 6.09 -9.39
C LYS A 215 5.84 5.52 -10.04
N GLY A 216 4.67 5.82 -9.44
CA GLY A 216 3.38 5.31 -9.88
C GLY A 216 3.10 5.60 -11.35
N LYS A 217 3.40 6.82 -11.83
CA LYS A 217 3.20 7.20 -13.24
C LYS A 217 3.91 6.25 -14.21
N LYS A 218 5.17 5.90 -13.93
CA LYS A 218 5.95 4.99 -14.76
C LYS A 218 5.34 3.58 -14.74
N LEU A 219 4.90 3.13 -13.57
CA LEU A 219 4.30 1.80 -13.39
C LEU A 219 2.93 1.71 -14.07
N GLU A 220 2.09 2.74 -13.98
CA GLU A 220 0.80 2.81 -14.68
C GLU A 220 0.99 2.69 -16.20
N CYS A 221 1.94 3.44 -16.78
CA CYS A 221 2.25 3.32 -18.22
C CYS A 221 2.73 1.91 -18.62
N ILE A 222 3.46 1.21 -17.74
CA ILE A 222 3.87 -0.18 -17.98
C ILE A 222 2.64 -1.10 -17.93
N ARG A 223 1.76 -0.93 -16.94
CA ARG A 223 0.54 -1.74 -16.78
C ARG A 223 -0.37 -1.64 -18.00
N GLU A 224 -0.51 -0.45 -18.58
CA GLU A 224 -1.27 -0.22 -19.81
C GLU A 224 -0.71 -1.04 -20.99
N LYS A 225 0.62 -1.01 -21.17
CA LYS A 225 1.30 -1.77 -22.25
C LYS A 225 1.22 -3.28 -22.07
N LEU A 226 1.18 -3.77 -20.83
CA LEU A 226 1.03 -5.21 -20.56
C LEU A 226 -0.34 -5.74 -21.01
N ASN A 227 -1.40 -4.92 -20.98
CA ASN A 227 -2.71 -5.34 -21.48
C ASN A 227 -2.74 -5.41 -23.01
N CYS A 228 -2.07 -4.51 -23.72
CA CYS A 228 -2.06 -4.46 -25.19
C CYS A 228 -1.35 -5.65 -25.86
N LYS A 229 -0.60 -6.46 -25.09
CA LYS A 229 0.05 -7.68 -25.62
C LYS A 229 -0.80 -8.94 -25.48
N ASN A 230 -1.92 -8.86 -24.75
CA ASN A 230 -2.81 -9.99 -24.46
C ASN A 230 -4.22 -9.80 -25.08
N SER A 231 -4.38 -8.79 -25.93
CA SER A 231 -5.58 -8.44 -26.70
C SER A 231 -5.26 -8.46 -28.19
#